data_AF-A0A933V2R5-F1
#
_entry.id   AF-A0A933V2R5-F1
#
_cell.length_a   1.000
_cell.length_b   1.000
_cell.length_c   1.000
_cell.angle_alpha   90.00
_cell.angle_beta   90.00
_cell.angle_gamma   90.00
#
_symmetry.space_group_name_H-M   'P 1'
#
loop_
_entity.id
_entity.type
_entity.pdbx_description
1 polymer ?
#
loop_
_entity_poly.entity_id
_entity_poly.type
_entity_poly.pdbx_seq_one_letter_code
_entity_poly.pdbx_strand_id
1 'polypeptide(L)'
;MTAAFTTLFFAALTLTTALRLWLARRHIRHVAAHRDAVPEAFRETVALEAHQRAADYTVAKVRLAMIEVAAGALFVLALTLGGALQALHSAWTALGLDGLAHGLAFIGGLVVLSSLVDLPFSLYRTFIIEERFGFNKMSLRLFAIDLAKGALLGAAIGLPVLLAVLWLMERMGAHWWLYVWLFWLGFNLLALLIYPTVIAPLFNKFTPLADAPLKARIEALLARCGFRASGLFVMDGSKRSAHGNAYFTGFGQAKRIVFFDTLLEKLAPAEIEAVLAHELGHYKRHHVWKRIGVLALASFGFLWLLGGLIDAPWFYEGLGMTSRGTAAALVLFSLAIPVFTFPLAPLMSAFSRRHEYEADAYAARQAGAGDLVAALVKLYRDNAATLTPDPLYSTFYDSHPPAAARIAQLKTV
;
A
#
# COMPACT_ATOMS: atom_id res chain seq x y z
N MET A 1 -21.99 -13.00 25.96
CA MET A 1 -20.99 -12.17 25.23
C MET A 1 -20.76 -12.69 23.81
N THR A 2 -20.56 -13.99 23.61
CA THR A 2 -20.33 -14.61 22.28
C THR A 2 -21.33 -14.21 21.21
N ALA A 3 -22.63 -14.47 21.40
CA ALA A 3 -23.66 -14.12 20.41
C ALA A 3 -23.69 -12.62 20.08
N ALA A 4 -23.54 -11.76 21.08
CA ALA A 4 -23.48 -10.31 20.89
C ALA A 4 -22.25 -9.90 20.05
N PHE A 5 -21.09 -10.50 20.28
CA PHE A 5 -19.89 -10.23 19.49
C PHE A 5 -20.02 -10.76 18.06
N THR A 6 -20.59 -11.94 17.84
CA THR A 6 -20.91 -12.46 16.50
C THR A 6 -21.80 -11.49 15.73
N THR A 7 -22.89 -11.02 16.35
CA THR A 7 -23.80 -10.04 15.74
C THR A 7 -23.06 -8.74 15.42
N LEU A 8 -22.23 -8.24 16.35
CA LEU A 8 -21.45 -7.02 16.14
C LEU A 8 -20.46 -7.17 14.98
N PHE A 9 -19.71 -8.27 14.94
CA PHE A 9 -18.76 -8.54 13.87
C PHE A 9 -19.45 -8.66 12.51
N PHE A 10 -20.53 -9.44 12.42
CA PHE A 10 -21.29 -9.59 11.18
C PHE A 10 -21.90 -8.26 10.71
N ALA A 11 -22.48 -7.49 11.63
CA ALA A 11 -23.01 -6.16 11.33
C ALA A 11 -21.92 -5.21 10.84
N ALA A 12 -20.76 -5.17 11.52
CA ALA A 12 -19.63 -4.35 11.13
C ALA A 12 -19.08 -4.75 9.75
N LEU A 13 -18.95 -6.05 9.46
CA LEU A 13 -18.52 -6.55 8.16
C LEU A 13 -19.50 -6.17 7.05
N THR A 14 -20.80 -6.32 7.31
CA THR A 14 -21.85 -5.96 6.37
C THR A 14 -21.84 -4.46 6.09
N LEU A 15 -21.81 -3.63 7.14
CA LEU A 15 -21.80 -2.17 7.01
C LEU A 15 -20.54 -1.67 6.32
N THR A 16 -19.36 -2.17 6.70
CA THR A 16 -18.08 -1.81 6.06
C THR A 16 -18.08 -2.23 4.59
N THR A 17 -18.55 -3.44 4.28
CA THR A 17 -18.65 -3.92 2.88
C THR A 17 -19.62 -3.07 2.07
N ALA A 18 -20.81 -2.78 2.62
CA ALA A 18 -21.81 -1.95 1.97
C ALA A 18 -21.30 -0.52 1.74
N LEU A 19 -20.61 0.08 2.72
CA LEU A 19 -20.00 1.40 2.60
C LEU A 19 -18.95 1.42 1.49
N ARG A 20 -18.05 0.44 1.44
CA ARG A 20 -17.02 0.32 0.38
C ARG A 20 -17.64 0.20 -1.01
N LEU A 21 -18.63 -0.67 -1.17
CA LEU A 21 -19.34 -0.86 -2.44
C LEU A 21 -20.13 0.39 -2.85
N TRP A 22 -20.75 1.08 -1.89
CA TRP A 22 -21.47 2.32 -2.12
C TRP A 22 -20.52 3.44 -2.57
N LEU A 23 -19.39 3.62 -1.88
CA LEU A 23 -18.33 4.56 -2.26
C LEU A 23 -17.81 4.27 -3.68
N ALA A 24 -17.51 3.00 -3.99
CA ALA A 24 -17.05 2.59 -5.31
C ALA A 24 -18.09 2.89 -6.41
N ARG A 25 -19.38 2.57 -6.18
CA ARG A 25 -20.46 2.87 -7.12
C ARG A 25 -20.70 4.37 -7.28
N ARG A 26 -20.51 5.15 -6.21
CA ARG A 26 -20.56 6.61 -6.26
C ARG A 26 -19.43 7.16 -7.11
N HIS A 27 -18.21 6.66 -6.91
CA HIS A 27 -17.05 7.04 -7.69
C HIS A 27 -17.19 6.74 -9.18
N ILE A 28 -17.63 5.53 -9.55
CA ILE A 28 -17.91 5.17 -10.96
C ILE A 28 -18.91 6.13 -11.58
N ARG A 29 -20.03 6.42 -10.89
CA ARG A 29 -21.06 7.34 -11.41
C ARG A 29 -20.53 8.75 -11.59
N HIS A 30 -19.76 9.24 -10.63
CA HIS A 30 -19.18 10.58 -10.68
C HIS A 30 -18.16 10.69 -11.83
N VAL A 31 -17.25 9.73 -11.97
CA VAL A 31 -16.25 9.70 -13.05
C VAL A 31 -16.94 9.59 -14.41
N ALA A 32 -17.93 8.71 -14.56
CA ALA A 32 -18.68 8.55 -15.80
C ALA A 32 -19.45 9.83 -16.19
N ALA A 33 -20.06 10.54 -15.23
CA ALA A 33 -20.78 11.78 -15.48
C ALA A 33 -19.88 12.92 -15.97
N HIS A 34 -18.58 12.90 -15.64
CA HIS A 34 -17.60 13.90 -16.06
C HIS A 34 -16.69 13.39 -17.19
N ARG A 35 -16.99 12.24 -17.78
CA ARG A 35 -16.13 11.59 -18.79
C ARG A 35 -15.97 12.43 -20.06
N ASP A 36 -17.03 13.11 -20.48
CA ASP A 36 -17.08 13.78 -21.80
C ASP A 36 -16.70 15.27 -21.76
N ALA A 37 -16.22 15.76 -20.60
CA ALA A 37 -15.72 17.12 -20.45
C ALA A 37 -14.44 17.16 -19.62
N VAL A 38 -13.35 17.63 -20.23
CA VAL A 38 -12.09 17.88 -19.52
C VAL A 38 -12.28 19.05 -18.56
N PRO A 39 -11.87 18.93 -17.27
CA PRO A 39 -11.98 20.04 -16.33
C PRO A 39 -11.16 21.25 -16.81
N GLU A 40 -11.65 22.46 -16.52
CA GLU A 40 -11.09 23.73 -17.01
C GLU A 40 -9.57 23.82 -16.83
N ALA A 41 -9.08 23.44 -15.64
CA ALA A 41 -7.66 23.52 -15.29
C ALA A 41 -6.73 22.65 -16.16
N PHE A 42 -7.27 21.69 -16.93
CA PHE A 42 -6.51 20.75 -17.75
C PHE A 42 -6.84 20.84 -19.24
N ARG A 43 -7.84 21.63 -19.65
CA ARG A 43 -8.39 21.64 -21.02
C ARG A 43 -7.34 21.91 -22.10
N GLU A 44 -6.36 22.75 -21.81
CA GLU A 44 -5.29 23.09 -22.76
C GLU A 44 -4.18 22.02 -22.83
N THR A 45 -4.08 21.15 -21.82
CA THR A 45 -2.95 20.23 -21.64
C THR A 45 -3.31 18.75 -21.79
N VAL A 46 -4.59 18.42 -21.62
CA VAL A 46 -5.11 17.05 -21.67
C VAL A 46 -6.20 17.00 -22.73
N ALA A 47 -5.94 16.23 -23.79
CA ALA A 47 -6.92 15.96 -24.82
C ALA A 47 -8.13 15.20 -24.26
N LEU A 48 -9.31 15.40 -24.87
CA LEU A 48 -10.55 14.74 -24.43
C LEU A 48 -10.42 13.21 -24.45
N GLU A 49 -9.76 12.65 -25.46
CA GLU A 49 -9.55 11.21 -25.60
C GLU A 49 -8.70 10.66 -24.46
N ALA A 50 -7.69 11.41 -23.98
CA ALA A 50 -6.86 11.01 -22.85
C ALA A 50 -7.65 11.03 -21.53
N HIS A 51 -8.52 12.04 -21.34
CA HIS A 51 -9.41 12.12 -20.18
C HIS A 51 -10.46 10.99 -20.18
N GLN A 52 -11.07 10.72 -21.34
CA GLN A 52 -12.00 9.60 -21.51
C GLN A 52 -11.32 8.25 -21.21
N ARG A 53 -10.08 8.06 -21.69
CA ARG A 53 -9.27 6.88 -21.36
C ARG A 53 -9.00 6.75 -19.86
N ALA A 54 -8.66 7.84 -19.17
CA ALA A 54 -8.46 7.85 -17.72
C ALA A 54 -9.74 7.52 -16.95
N ALA A 55 -10.89 8.03 -17.39
CA ALA A 55 -12.19 7.70 -16.84
C ALA A 55 -12.53 6.21 -17.03
N ASP A 56 -12.34 5.68 -18.25
CA ASP A 56 -12.60 4.27 -18.56
C ASP A 56 -11.67 3.32 -17.78
N TYR A 57 -10.39 3.68 -17.62
CA TYR A 57 -9.42 2.95 -16.82
C TYR A 57 -9.82 2.92 -15.35
N THR A 58 -10.20 4.08 -14.80
CA THR A 58 -10.68 4.22 -13.43
C THR A 58 -11.92 3.36 -13.19
N VAL A 59 -12.91 3.41 -14.09
CA VAL A 59 -14.13 2.59 -13.99
C VAL A 59 -13.80 1.10 -14.05
N ALA A 60 -12.90 0.66 -14.93
CA ALA A 60 -12.50 -0.74 -15.04
C ALA A 60 -11.85 -1.24 -13.74
N LYS A 61 -10.91 -0.48 -13.16
CA LYS A 61 -10.27 -0.82 -11.88
C LYS A 61 -11.27 -0.89 -10.73
N VAL A 62 -12.16 0.09 -10.63
CA VAL A 62 -13.12 0.17 -9.52
C VAL A 62 -14.16 -0.95 -9.61
N ARG A 63 -14.55 -1.37 -10.82
CA ARG A 63 -15.41 -2.56 -11.01
C ARG A 63 -14.75 -3.84 -10.50
N LEU A 64 -13.47 -4.06 -10.83
CA LEU A 64 -12.73 -5.20 -10.28
C LEU A 64 -12.64 -5.10 -8.75
N ALA A 65 -12.31 -3.93 -8.21
CA ALA A 65 -12.22 -3.71 -6.78
C ALA A 65 -13.55 -3.97 -6.06
N MET A 66 -14.70 -3.69 -6.67
CA MET A 66 -16.00 -4.06 -6.10
C MET A 66 -16.18 -5.58 -5.98
N ILE A 67 -15.73 -6.34 -6.98
CA ILE A 67 -15.76 -7.80 -6.95
C ILE A 67 -14.79 -8.32 -5.88
N GLU A 68 -13.56 -7.79 -5.81
CA GLU A 68 -12.58 -8.13 -4.77
C GLU A 68 -13.12 -7.84 -3.36
N VAL A 69 -13.83 -6.72 -3.17
CA VAL A 69 -14.47 -6.37 -1.88
C VAL A 69 -15.53 -7.41 -1.49
N ALA A 70 -16.40 -7.79 -2.42
CA ALA A 70 -17.43 -8.79 -2.16
C ALA A 70 -16.82 -10.17 -1.90
N ALA A 71 -15.87 -10.60 -2.72
CA ALA A 71 -15.16 -11.88 -2.57
C ALA A 71 -14.38 -11.93 -1.25
N GLY A 72 -13.70 -10.85 -0.87
CA GLY A 72 -13.00 -10.74 0.41
C GLY A 72 -13.94 -10.83 1.61
N ALA A 73 -15.10 -10.18 1.56
CA ALA A 73 -16.10 -10.28 2.63
C ALA A 73 -16.64 -11.71 2.76
N LEU A 74 -16.94 -12.38 1.64
CA LEU A 74 -17.35 -13.79 1.64
C LEU A 74 -16.24 -14.71 2.14
N PHE A 75 -15.00 -14.45 1.77
CA PHE A 75 -13.84 -15.21 2.23
C PHE A 75 -13.64 -15.08 3.74
N VAL A 76 -13.73 -13.86 4.29
CA VAL A 76 -13.69 -13.63 5.75
C VAL A 76 -14.84 -14.35 6.45
N LEU A 77 -16.06 -14.31 5.92
CA LEU A 77 -17.20 -15.05 6.48
C LEU A 77 -16.97 -16.57 6.42
N ALA A 78 -16.47 -17.10 5.30
CA ALA A 78 -16.20 -18.52 5.14
C ALA A 78 -15.12 -19.01 6.13
N LEU A 79 -14.06 -18.22 6.31
CA LEU A 79 -13.01 -18.50 7.30
C LEU A 79 -13.55 -18.49 8.72
N THR A 80 -14.29 -17.44 9.09
CA THR A 80 -14.79 -17.24 10.45
C THR A 80 -16.07 -18.05 10.70
N LEU A 81 -17.24 -17.45 10.47
CA LEU A 81 -18.55 -18.04 10.78
C LEU A 81 -18.89 -19.28 9.94
N GLY A 82 -18.23 -19.47 8.79
CA GLY A 82 -18.33 -20.67 7.95
C GLY A 82 -17.45 -21.85 8.39
N GLY A 83 -16.59 -21.65 9.41
CA GLY A 83 -15.80 -22.73 10.02
C GLY A 83 -14.58 -23.19 9.21
N ALA A 84 -14.26 -22.59 8.06
CA ALA A 84 -13.12 -23.01 7.25
C ALA A 84 -11.78 -22.80 7.99
N LEU A 85 -11.69 -21.79 8.86
CA LEU A 85 -10.49 -21.56 9.66
C LEU A 85 -10.32 -22.65 10.74
N GLN A 86 -11.41 -23.05 11.40
CA GLN A 86 -11.40 -24.17 12.34
C GLN A 86 -11.02 -25.48 11.63
N ALA A 87 -11.55 -25.71 10.43
CA ALA A 87 -11.19 -26.88 9.63
C ALA A 87 -9.70 -26.91 9.27
N LEU A 88 -9.13 -25.77 8.86
CA LEU A 88 -7.70 -25.64 8.58
C LEU A 88 -6.86 -25.92 9.84
N HIS A 89 -7.26 -25.37 10.99
CA HIS A 89 -6.60 -25.63 12.27
C HIS A 89 -6.62 -27.14 12.60
N SER A 90 -7.79 -27.77 12.53
CA SER A 90 -7.98 -29.19 12.84
C SER A 90 -7.24 -30.11 11.88
N ALA A 91 -7.12 -29.75 10.59
CA ALA A 91 -6.38 -30.52 9.61
C ALA A 91 -4.89 -30.65 9.97
N TRP A 92 -4.25 -29.56 10.41
CA TRP A 92 -2.86 -29.61 10.87
C TRP A 92 -2.69 -30.39 12.17
N THR A 93 -3.66 -30.31 13.08
CA THR A 93 -3.68 -31.14 14.29
C THR A 93 -3.80 -32.63 13.96
N ALA A 94 -4.64 -32.99 12.99
CA ALA A 94 -4.81 -34.37 12.55
C ALA A 94 -3.55 -34.95 11.89
N LEU A 95 -2.69 -34.10 11.32
CA LEU A 95 -1.37 -34.46 10.80
C LEU A 95 -0.29 -34.58 11.89
N GLY A 96 -0.67 -34.44 13.17
CA GLY A 96 0.23 -34.60 14.30
C GLY A 96 1.12 -33.39 14.59
N LEU A 97 0.83 -32.22 13.99
CA LEU A 97 1.55 -30.99 14.33
C LEU A 97 1.00 -30.38 15.63
N ASP A 98 1.90 -29.92 16.48
CA ASP A 98 1.61 -29.24 17.75
C ASP A 98 2.48 -27.99 17.98
N GLY A 99 2.16 -27.25 19.04
CA GLY A 99 2.90 -26.05 19.47
C GLY A 99 3.19 -25.05 18.35
N LEU A 100 4.44 -24.58 18.30
CA LEU A 100 4.91 -23.61 17.31
C LEU A 100 4.86 -24.15 15.87
N ALA A 101 5.09 -25.45 15.66
CA ALA A 101 5.04 -26.06 14.33
C ALA A 101 3.62 -26.03 13.75
N HIS A 102 2.63 -26.33 14.60
CA HIS A 102 1.22 -26.16 14.25
C HIS A 102 0.90 -24.71 13.92
N GLY A 103 1.29 -23.75 14.79
CA GLY A 103 1.03 -22.33 14.57
C GLY A 103 1.61 -21.80 13.25
N LEU A 104 2.84 -22.22 12.91
CA LEU A 104 3.48 -21.90 11.63
C LEU A 104 2.73 -22.49 10.44
N ALA A 105 2.35 -23.78 10.51
CA ALA A 105 1.63 -24.45 9.43
C ALA A 105 0.21 -23.87 9.24
N PHE A 106 -0.46 -23.53 10.33
CA PHE A 106 -1.79 -22.93 10.32
C PHE A 106 -1.79 -21.54 9.66
N ILE A 107 -0.91 -20.64 10.10
CA ILE A 107 -0.81 -19.28 9.52
C ILE A 107 -0.24 -19.35 8.10
N GLY A 108 0.78 -20.18 7.87
CA GLY A 108 1.33 -20.40 6.53
C GLY A 108 0.28 -20.94 5.55
N GLY A 109 -0.52 -21.91 5.99
CA GLY A 109 -1.65 -22.45 5.21
C GLY A 109 -2.69 -21.38 4.88
N LEU A 110 -3.02 -20.50 5.83
CA LEU A 110 -3.92 -19.38 5.58
C LEU A 110 -3.33 -18.38 4.56
N VAL A 111 -2.04 -18.08 4.64
CA VAL A 111 -1.36 -17.19 3.68
C VAL A 111 -1.40 -17.81 2.27
N VAL A 112 -1.16 -19.12 2.15
CA VAL A 112 -1.27 -19.83 0.87
C VAL A 112 -2.70 -19.77 0.34
N LEU A 113 -3.70 -20.08 1.17
CA LEU A 113 -5.11 -20.03 0.80
C LEU A 113 -5.52 -18.63 0.32
N SER A 114 -5.13 -17.59 1.07
CA SER A 114 -5.41 -16.20 0.71
C SER A 114 -4.75 -15.82 -0.61
N SER A 115 -3.49 -16.26 -0.82
CA SER A 115 -2.76 -16.02 -2.08
C SER A 115 -3.44 -16.69 -3.28
N LEU A 116 -4.02 -17.88 -3.10
CA LEU A 116 -4.77 -18.57 -4.15
C LEU A 116 -6.08 -17.85 -4.51
N VAL A 117 -6.77 -17.27 -3.52
CA VAL A 117 -7.97 -16.46 -3.74
C VAL A 117 -7.63 -15.14 -4.45
N ASP A 118 -6.50 -14.52 -4.12
CA ASP A 118 -6.05 -13.26 -4.71
C ASP A 118 -5.47 -13.41 -6.13
N LEU A 119 -4.88 -14.58 -6.43
CA LEU A 119 -4.22 -14.87 -7.71
C LEU A 119 -5.08 -14.57 -8.95
N PRO A 120 -6.35 -15.04 -9.07
CA PRO A 120 -7.17 -14.74 -10.25
C PRO A 120 -7.41 -13.24 -10.43
N PHE A 121 -7.58 -12.48 -9.36
CA PHE A 121 -7.74 -11.02 -9.44
C PHE A 121 -6.44 -10.34 -9.87
N SER A 122 -5.29 -10.80 -9.37
CA SER A 122 -3.98 -10.31 -9.78
C SER A 122 -3.71 -10.55 -11.27
N LEU A 123 -4.05 -11.74 -11.77
CA LEU A 123 -3.95 -12.09 -13.19
C LEU A 123 -4.88 -11.22 -14.04
N TYR A 124 -6.14 -11.07 -13.63
CA TYR A 124 -7.11 -10.24 -14.36
C TYR A 124 -6.69 -8.78 -14.39
N ARG A 125 -6.24 -8.23 -13.25
CA ARG A 125 -5.71 -6.87 -13.19
C ARG A 125 -4.55 -6.68 -14.14
N THR A 126 -3.55 -7.57 -14.11
CA THR A 126 -2.31 -7.42 -14.89
C THR A 126 -2.50 -7.69 -16.38
N PHE A 127 -3.11 -8.83 -16.74
CA PHE A 127 -3.16 -9.30 -18.13
C PHE A 127 -4.43 -8.93 -18.88
N ILE A 128 -5.45 -8.40 -18.20
CA ILE A 128 -6.69 -7.94 -18.84
C ILE A 128 -6.84 -6.43 -18.70
N ILE A 129 -6.85 -5.89 -17.47
CA ILE A 129 -7.04 -4.44 -17.26
C ILE A 129 -5.80 -3.67 -17.72
N GLU A 130 -4.64 -3.90 -17.11
CA GLU A 130 -3.42 -3.14 -17.45
C GLU A 130 -3.03 -3.35 -18.92
N GLU A 131 -3.21 -4.55 -19.49
CA GLU A 131 -2.99 -4.82 -20.91
C GLU A 131 -3.95 -4.02 -21.82
N ARG A 132 -5.26 -4.00 -21.51
CA ARG A 132 -6.26 -3.22 -22.26
C ARG A 132 -5.91 -1.73 -22.34
N PHE A 133 -5.29 -1.20 -21.29
CA PHE A 133 -4.86 0.20 -21.22
C PHE A 133 -3.37 0.41 -21.56
N GLY A 134 -2.68 -0.61 -22.10
CA GLY A 134 -1.30 -0.52 -22.60
C GLY A 134 -0.23 -0.33 -21.52
N PHE A 135 -0.58 -0.53 -20.25
CA PHE A 135 0.31 -0.36 -19.10
C PHE A 135 1.09 -1.63 -18.74
N ASN A 136 0.55 -2.81 -19.07
CA ASN A 136 1.24 -4.06 -18.82
C ASN A 136 2.48 -4.20 -19.72
N LYS A 137 3.61 -4.54 -19.10
CA LYS A 137 4.84 -4.94 -19.79
C LYS A 137 5.34 -6.31 -19.32
N MET A 138 4.63 -6.94 -18.39
CA MET A 138 4.96 -8.25 -17.86
C MET A 138 4.57 -9.35 -18.85
N SER A 139 5.46 -10.32 -19.01
CA SER A 139 5.09 -11.62 -19.58
C SER A 139 4.58 -12.56 -18.48
N LEU A 140 3.79 -13.57 -18.83
CA LEU A 140 3.35 -14.61 -17.90
C LEU A 140 4.53 -15.31 -17.21
N ARG A 141 5.64 -15.52 -17.94
CA ARG A 141 6.87 -16.08 -17.38
C ARG A 141 7.47 -15.17 -16.31
N LEU A 142 7.59 -13.87 -16.59
CA LEU A 142 8.12 -12.91 -15.61
C LEU A 142 7.21 -12.84 -14.38
N PHE A 143 5.89 -12.82 -14.57
CA PHE A 143 4.92 -12.84 -13.50
C PHE A 143 5.07 -14.07 -12.60
N ALA A 144 5.15 -15.28 -13.19
CA ALA A 144 5.33 -16.51 -12.42
C ALA A 144 6.67 -16.55 -11.66
N ILE A 145 7.75 -16.05 -12.29
CA ILE A 145 9.06 -15.92 -11.66
C ILE A 145 9.01 -14.95 -10.47
N ASP A 146 8.37 -13.80 -10.63
CA ASP A 146 8.24 -12.82 -9.55
C ASP A 146 7.35 -13.34 -8.42
N LEU A 147 6.26 -14.03 -8.75
CA LEU A 147 5.40 -14.70 -7.77
C LEU A 147 6.19 -15.74 -6.96
N ALA A 148 6.94 -16.62 -7.62
CA ALA A 148 7.74 -17.64 -6.97
C ALA A 148 8.85 -17.03 -6.10
N LYS A 149 9.60 -16.04 -6.61
CA LYS A 149 10.62 -15.33 -5.82
C LYS A 149 10.01 -14.61 -4.62
N GLY A 150 8.87 -13.95 -4.81
CA GLY A 150 8.14 -13.27 -3.74
C GLY A 150 7.68 -14.23 -2.65
N ALA A 151 7.13 -15.39 -3.04
CA ALA A 151 6.72 -16.44 -2.11
C ALA A 151 7.92 -17.02 -1.33
N LEU A 152 9.02 -17.34 -2.01
CA LEU A 152 10.23 -17.86 -1.38
C LEU A 152 10.85 -16.86 -0.41
N LEU A 153 10.99 -15.59 -0.81
CA LEU A 153 11.52 -14.55 0.05
C LEU A 153 10.58 -14.27 1.23
N GLY A 154 9.28 -14.23 0.97
CA GLY A 154 8.24 -14.08 1.97
C GLY A 154 8.27 -15.21 3.00
N ALA A 155 8.47 -16.45 2.58
CA ALA A 155 8.65 -17.59 3.49
C ALA A 155 9.98 -17.50 4.26
N ALA A 156 11.09 -17.18 3.57
CA ALA A 156 12.42 -17.11 4.16
C ALA A 156 12.55 -16.04 5.25
N ILE A 157 11.83 -14.91 5.13
CA ILE A 157 11.81 -13.85 6.14
C ILE A 157 10.62 -14.02 7.09
N GLY A 158 9.45 -14.32 6.55
CA GLY A 158 8.19 -14.36 7.27
C GLY A 158 8.10 -15.53 8.25
N LEU A 159 8.58 -16.73 7.90
CA LEU A 159 8.52 -17.88 8.82
C LEU A 159 9.41 -17.66 10.06
N PRO A 160 10.67 -17.20 9.96
CA PRO A 160 11.45 -16.87 11.16
C PRO A 160 10.84 -15.75 12.01
N VAL A 161 10.32 -14.70 11.37
CA VAL A 161 9.66 -13.60 12.09
C VAL A 161 8.41 -14.10 12.81
N LEU A 162 7.60 -14.91 12.14
CA LEU A 162 6.40 -15.49 12.72
C LEU A 162 6.74 -16.45 13.87
N LEU A 163 7.76 -17.29 13.70
CA LEU A 163 8.25 -18.17 14.76
C LEU A 163 8.66 -17.36 15.99
N ALA A 164 9.42 -16.27 15.79
CA ALA A 164 9.83 -15.40 16.88
C ALA A 164 8.63 -14.75 17.58
N VAL A 165 7.63 -14.26 16.82
CA VAL A 165 6.39 -13.71 17.39
C VAL A 165 5.64 -14.75 18.22
N LEU A 166 5.37 -15.94 17.66
CA LEU A 166 4.64 -17.00 18.38
C LEU A 166 5.41 -17.45 19.63
N TRP A 167 6.73 -17.59 19.53
CA TRP A 167 7.59 -17.93 20.66
C TRP A 167 7.55 -16.86 21.75
N LEU A 168 7.61 -15.57 21.39
CA LEU A 168 7.50 -14.46 22.35
C LEU A 168 6.12 -14.46 23.04
N MET A 169 5.04 -14.72 22.28
CA MET A 169 3.69 -14.85 22.82
C MET A 169 3.59 -15.95 23.88
N GLU A 170 4.23 -17.10 23.64
CA GLU A 170 4.18 -18.24 24.56
C GLU A 170 5.09 -18.10 25.78
N ARG A 171 6.24 -17.40 25.65
CA ARG A 171 7.31 -17.43 26.66
C ARG A 171 7.40 -16.20 27.55
N MET A 172 6.87 -15.05 27.14
CA MET A 172 7.10 -13.77 27.83
C MET A 172 6.03 -13.42 28.89
N GLY A 173 5.15 -14.38 29.23
CA GLY A 173 4.13 -14.21 30.27
C GLY A 173 3.10 -13.12 29.95
N ALA A 174 2.51 -12.50 30.97
CA ALA A 174 1.41 -11.52 30.82
C ALA A 174 1.79 -10.27 30.00
N HIS A 175 3.08 -9.97 29.86
CA HIS A 175 3.57 -8.80 29.12
C HIS A 175 4.06 -9.14 27.71
N TRP A 176 3.77 -10.34 27.19
CA TRP A 176 4.22 -10.79 25.87
C TRP A 176 3.97 -9.78 24.74
N TRP A 177 2.84 -9.08 24.78
CA TRP A 177 2.42 -8.13 23.76
C TRP A 177 3.40 -6.96 23.64
N LEU A 178 4.04 -6.56 24.74
CA LEU A 178 5.08 -5.53 24.75
C LEU A 178 6.37 -6.02 24.11
N TYR A 179 6.78 -7.26 24.39
CA TYR A 179 7.97 -7.85 23.77
C TYR A 179 7.77 -8.08 22.27
N VAL A 180 6.60 -8.56 21.85
CA VAL A 180 6.21 -8.65 20.44
C VAL A 180 6.21 -7.28 19.80
N TRP A 181 5.70 -6.24 20.47
CA TRP A 181 5.71 -4.87 19.96
C TRP A 181 7.14 -4.33 19.77
N LEU A 182 8.03 -4.51 20.76
CA LEU A 182 9.44 -4.11 20.66
C LEU A 182 10.15 -4.84 19.51
N PHE A 183 9.94 -6.15 19.40
CA PHE A 183 10.47 -6.96 18.31
C PHE A 183 9.94 -6.47 16.96
N TRP A 184 8.62 -6.26 16.84
CA TRP A 184 7.97 -5.82 15.62
C TRP A 184 8.45 -4.43 15.18
N LEU A 185 8.59 -3.49 16.12
CA LEU A 185 9.13 -2.16 15.85
C LEU A 185 10.58 -2.24 15.37
N GLY A 186 11.42 -3.01 16.08
CA GLY A 186 12.82 -3.23 15.70
C GLY A 186 12.95 -3.88 14.32
N PHE A 187 12.13 -4.90 14.04
CA PHE A 187 12.07 -5.57 12.75
C PHE A 187 11.66 -4.60 11.62
N ASN A 188 10.64 -3.76 11.82
CA ASN A 188 10.22 -2.79 10.80
C ASN A 188 11.27 -1.71 10.55
N LEU A 189 11.96 -1.23 11.59
CA LEU A 189 13.07 -0.30 11.45
C LEU A 189 14.24 -0.96 10.69
N LEU A 190 14.54 -2.23 10.97
CA LEU A 190 15.55 -2.98 10.24
C LEU A 190 15.14 -3.21 8.77
N ALA A 191 13.88 -3.57 8.52
CA ALA A 191 13.34 -3.76 7.18
C ALA A 191 13.45 -2.49 6.34
N LEU A 192 13.26 -1.30 6.93
CA LEU A 192 13.47 -0.01 6.26
C LEU A 192 14.91 0.17 5.76
N LEU A 193 15.90 -0.44 6.42
CA LEU A 193 17.31 -0.42 6.03
C LEU A 193 17.63 -1.49 4.98
N ILE A 194 17.12 -2.70 5.17
CA ILE A 194 17.46 -3.88 4.36
C ILE A 194 16.70 -3.89 3.03
N TYR A 195 15.42 -3.50 3.02
CA TYR A 195 14.56 -3.64 1.84
C TYR A 195 15.16 -3.00 0.58
N PRO A 196 15.63 -1.75 0.60
CA PRO A 196 16.10 -1.11 -0.62
C PRO A 196 17.47 -1.60 -1.10
N THR A 197 18.28 -2.12 -0.18
CA THR A 197 19.69 -2.47 -0.44
C THR A 197 19.87 -3.94 -0.79
N VAL A 198 19.01 -4.81 -0.25
CA VAL A 198 19.10 -6.27 -0.42
C VAL A 198 17.88 -6.81 -1.16
N ILE A 199 16.66 -6.41 -0.79
CA ILE A 199 15.43 -7.03 -1.33
C ILE A 199 15.09 -6.47 -2.71
N ALA A 200 14.99 -5.15 -2.85
CA ALA A 200 14.59 -4.52 -4.11
C ALA A 200 15.50 -4.91 -5.30
N PRO A 201 16.84 -5.01 -5.14
CA PRO A 201 17.75 -5.47 -6.20
C PRO A 201 17.54 -6.92 -6.67
N LEU A 202 16.83 -7.78 -5.92
CA LEU A 202 16.49 -9.14 -6.37
C LEU A 202 15.41 -9.12 -7.47
N PHE A 203 14.64 -8.04 -7.54
CA PHE A 203 13.52 -7.88 -8.48
C PHE A 203 13.85 -6.92 -9.62
N ASN A 204 14.63 -5.88 -9.35
CA ASN A 204 14.92 -4.80 -10.30
C ASN A 204 16.42 -4.55 -10.42
N LYS A 205 16.84 -4.12 -11.61
CA LYS A 205 18.21 -3.68 -11.85
C LYS A 205 18.31 -2.19 -11.52
N PHE A 206 19.35 -1.84 -10.78
CA PHE A 206 19.68 -0.44 -10.45
C PHE A 206 20.98 -0.07 -11.14
N THR A 207 20.96 0.93 -12.00
CA THR A 207 22.15 1.46 -12.68
C THR A 207 22.38 2.92 -12.30
N PRO A 208 23.63 3.41 -12.24
CA PRO A 208 23.88 4.83 -12.02
C PRO A 208 23.21 5.71 -13.10
N LEU A 209 22.78 6.91 -12.73
CA LEU A 209 22.26 7.89 -13.68
C LEU A 209 23.38 8.32 -14.66
N ALA A 210 23.19 8.03 -15.94
CA ALA A 210 24.18 8.28 -16.98
C ALA A 210 24.16 9.72 -17.53
N ASP A 211 22.99 10.38 -17.51
CA ASP A 211 22.83 11.75 -18.02
C ASP A 211 23.57 12.75 -17.12
N ALA A 212 24.74 13.22 -17.59
CA ALA A 212 25.61 14.11 -16.83
C ALA A 212 24.98 15.51 -16.59
N PRO A 213 24.35 16.18 -17.57
CA PRO A 213 23.62 17.43 -17.33
C PRO A 213 22.52 17.30 -16.26
N LEU A 214 21.67 16.27 -16.35
CA LEU A 214 20.60 16.03 -15.38
C LEU A 214 21.18 15.72 -14.00
N LYS A 215 22.24 14.90 -13.96
CA LYS A 215 22.97 14.58 -12.72
C LYS A 215 23.47 15.85 -12.03
N ALA A 216 24.15 16.74 -12.76
CA ALA A 216 24.68 17.99 -12.21
C ALA A 216 23.55 18.91 -11.70
N ARG A 217 22.43 18.99 -12.44
CA ARG A 217 21.24 19.74 -12.02
C ARG A 217 20.67 19.22 -10.70
N ILE A 218 20.53 17.89 -10.58
CA ILE A 218 20.06 17.26 -9.34
C ILE A 218 21.05 17.52 -8.19
N GLU A 219 22.34 17.35 -8.41
CA GLU A 219 23.36 17.61 -7.38
C GLU A 219 23.33 19.06 -6.89
N ALA A 220 23.07 20.03 -7.78
CA ALA A 220 22.87 21.42 -7.41
C ALA A 220 21.62 21.65 -6.55
N LEU A 221 20.49 20.99 -6.88
CA LEU A 221 19.29 21.01 -6.03
C LEU A 221 19.57 20.42 -4.64
N LEU A 222 20.26 19.28 -4.58
CA LEU A 222 20.59 18.62 -3.31
C LEU A 222 21.47 19.52 -2.44
N ALA A 223 22.50 20.14 -3.03
CA ALA A 223 23.35 21.10 -2.34
C ALA A 223 22.54 22.29 -1.80
N ARG A 224 21.66 22.88 -2.62
CA ARG A 224 20.77 24.00 -2.24
C ARG A 224 19.81 23.62 -1.11
N CYS A 225 19.33 22.38 -1.09
CA CYS A 225 18.46 21.85 -0.05
C CYS A 225 19.20 21.35 1.20
N GLY A 226 20.55 21.36 1.21
CA GLY A 226 21.36 20.80 2.29
C GLY A 226 21.22 19.27 2.43
N PHE A 227 20.97 18.57 1.33
CA PHE A 227 20.80 17.13 1.28
C PHE A 227 22.04 16.44 0.72
N ARG A 228 22.45 15.33 1.35
CA ARG A 228 23.53 14.46 0.85
C ARG A 228 22.93 13.15 0.37
N ALA A 229 23.21 12.79 -0.88
CA ALA A 229 22.88 11.50 -1.45
C ALA A 229 24.16 10.70 -1.70
N SER A 230 24.13 9.40 -1.40
CA SER A 230 25.22 8.46 -1.71
C SER A 230 25.21 8.00 -3.17
N GLY A 231 24.20 8.38 -3.96
CA GLY A 231 24.14 8.11 -5.39
C GLY A 231 22.77 8.34 -6.02
N LEU A 232 22.79 8.56 -7.34
CA LEU A 232 21.63 8.72 -8.21
C LEU A 232 21.52 7.47 -9.09
N PHE A 233 20.39 6.77 -9.02
CA PHE A 233 20.18 5.50 -9.70
C PHE A 233 18.91 5.53 -10.55
N VAL A 234 18.93 4.73 -11.61
CA VAL A 234 17.79 4.42 -12.47
C VAL A 234 17.41 2.96 -12.25
N MET A 235 16.11 2.72 -12.05
CA MET A 235 15.51 1.40 -11.91
C MET A 235 14.75 1.04 -13.18
N ASP A 236 14.86 -0.21 -13.63
CA ASP A 236 14.19 -0.76 -14.82
C ASP A 236 12.68 -1.02 -14.61
N GLY A 237 11.93 0.01 -14.21
CA GLY A 237 10.49 -0.05 -13.97
C GLY A 237 9.68 -0.45 -15.21
N SER A 238 10.15 -0.04 -16.40
CA SER A 238 9.57 -0.37 -17.70
C SER A 238 9.41 -1.87 -17.95
N LYS A 239 10.21 -2.72 -17.29
CA LYS A 239 10.12 -4.18 -17.37
C LYS A 239 8.76 -4.72 -16.90
N ARG A 240 8.08 -3.99 -16.02
CA ARG A 240 6.80 -4.41 -15.42
C ARG A 240 5.65 -3.51 -15.80
N SER A 241 5.90 -2.20 -15.90
CA SER A 241 4.83 -1.26 -16.20
C SER A 241 5.33 0.00 -16.89
N ALA A 242 4.45 0.64 -17.67
CA ALA A 242 4.73 1.93 -18.28
C ALA A 242 4.52 3.13 -17.33
N HIS A 243 4.12 2.89 -16.06
CA HIS A 243 3.94 3.93 -15.06
C HIS A 243 5.27 4.55 -14.62
N GLY A 244 5.30 5.88 -14.47
CA GLY A 244 6.46 6.64 -14.00
C GLY A 244 6.44 6.89 -12.50
N ASN A 245 7.59 6.81 -11.82
CA ASN A 245 7.75 7.14 -10.41
C ASN A 245 9.20 7.50 -10.05
N ALA A 246 9.40 8.15 -8.91
CA ALA A 246 10.71 8.38 -8.29
C ALA A 246 10.57 8.27 -6.77
N TYR A 247 11.64 7.85 -6.07
CA TYR A 247 11.61 7.77 -4.62
C TYR A 247 13.00 7.88 -4.00
N PHE A 248 13.02 8.29 -2.73
CA PHE A 248 14.20 8.24 -1.87
C PHE A 248 14.26 6.93 -1.10
N THR A 249 15.48 6.44 -0.89
CA THR A 249 15.67 5.25 -0.08
C THR A 249 16.99 5.23 0.67
N GLY A 250 17.09 4.41 1.72
CA GLY A 250 18.25 4.37 2.62
C GLY A 250 18.16 5.33 3.81
N PHE A 251 19.19 5.31 4.66
CA PHE A 251 19.17 5.94 5.98
C PHE A 251 20.32 6.93 6.19
N GLY A 252 20.09 7.97 6.98
CA GLY A 252 21.13 8.93 7.37
C GLY A 252 21.80 9.59 6.16
N GLN A 253 23.13 9.48 6.06
CA GLN A 253 23.90 10.04 4.93
C GLN A 253 24.03 9.06 3.75
N ALA A 254 23.60 7.80 3.90
CA ALA A 254 23.67 6.76 2.86
C ALA A 254 22.39 6.68 2.00
N LYS A 255 21.73 7.82 1.76
CA LYS A 255 20.48 7.87 1.01
C LYS A 255 20.72 7.83 -0.49
N ARG A 256 19.98 6.98 -1.18
CA ARG A 256 19.97 6.84 -2.63
C ARG A 256 18.71 7.48 -3.20
N ILE A 257 18.84 8.08 -4.37
CA ILE A 257 17.71 8.57 -5.16
C ILE A 257 17.51 7.59 -6.30
N VAL A 258 16.29 7.10 -6.46
CA VAL A 258 15.93 6.13 -7.49
C VAL A 258 14.86 6.74 -8.39
N PHE A 259 15.16 6.81 -9.68
CA PHE A 259 14.21 7.18 -10.73
C PHE A 259 13.77 5.93 -11.49
N PHE A 260 12.50 5.87 -11.88
CA PHE A 260 12.09 4.91 -12.89
C PHE A 260 12.55 5.43 -14.24
N ASP A 261 13.04 4.53 -15.09
CA ASP A 261 13.35 4.81 -16.49
C ASP A 261 12.19 5.50 -17.22
N THR A 262 10.96 5.00 -17.03
CA THR A 262 9.73 5.57 -17.59
C THR A 262 9.44 7.01 -17.18
N LEU A 263 9.93 7.47 -16.01
CA LEU A 263 9.77 8.85 -15.57
C LEU A 263 10.77 9.76 -16.29
N LEU A 264 12.02 9.31 -16.44
CA LEU A 264 13.08 10.05 -17.12
C LEU A 264 12.80 10.23 -18.62
N GLU A 265 12.12 9.27 -19.24
CA GLU A 265 11.71 9.35 -20.65
C GLU A 265 10.60 10.38 -20.91
N LYS A 266 9.79 10.71 -19.90
CA LYS A 266 8.55 11.51 -20.06
C LYS A 266 8.69 12.95 -19.57
N LEU A 267 9.52 13.18 -18.56
CA LEU A 267 9.66 14.48 -17.92
C LEU A 267 10.92 15.21 -18.41
N ALA A 268 10.79 16.53 -18.60
CA ALA A 268 11.92 17.40 -18.87
C ALA A 268 12.82 17.52 -17.63
N PRO A 269 14.11 17.88 -17.77
CA PRO A 269 15.02 18.01 -16.63
C PRO A 269 14.54 18.94 -15.51
N ALA A 270 13.83 20.02 -15.85
CA ALA A 270 13.25 20.94 -14.85
C ALA A 270 12.08 20.31 -14.09
N GLU A 271 11.24 19.54 -14.77
CA GLU A 271 10.12 18.80 -14.18
C GLU A 271 10.63 17.68 -13.25
N ILE A 272 11.71 16.99 -13.64
CA ILE A 272 12.39 15.99 -12.79
C ILE A 272 12.96 16.66 -11.54
N GLU A 273 13.61 17.82 -11.67
CA GLU A 273 14.08 18.61 -10.53
C GLU A 273 12.93 18.99 -9.58
N ALA A 274 11.79 19.41 -10.12
CA ALA A 274 10.61 19.79 -9.34
C ALA A 274 9.97 18.59 -8.59
N VAL A 275 9.85 17.43 -9.24
CA VAL A 275 9.41 16.19 -8.59
C VAL A 275 10.39 15.79 -7.49
N LEU A 276 11.69 15.88 -7.73
CA LEU A 276 12.68 15.58 -6.71
C LEU A 276 12.62 16.58 -5.54
N ALA A 277 12.36 17.86 -5.81
CA ALA A 277 12.19 18.87 -4.77
C ALA A 277 10.96 18.56 -3.89
N HIS A 278 9.87 18.04 -4.46
CA HIS A 278 8.70 17.56 -3.70
C HIS A 278 9.09 16.42 -2.76
N GLU A 279 9.78 15.42 -3.28
CA GLU A 279 10.25 14.28 -2.50
C GLU A 279 11.25 14.72 -1.38
N LEU A 280 12.09 15.73 -1.63
CA LEU A 280 12.94 16.37 -0.60
C LEU A 280 12.13 17.12 0.45
N GLY A 281 10.97 17.65 0.09
CA GLY A 281 10.02 18.27 1.01
C GLY A 281 9.53 17.29 2.06
N HIS A 282 9.21 16.05 1.67
CA HIS A 282 8.87 14.99 2.61
C HIS A 282 9.98 14.68 3.60
N TYR A 283 11.23 14.68 3.11
CA TYR A 283 12.39 14.49 3.95
C TYR A 283 12.57 15.65 4.94
N LYS A 284 12.55 16.90 4.45
CA LYS A 284 12.77 18.11 5.25
C LYS A 284 11.73 18.25 6.37
N ARG A 285 10.51 17.80 6.13
CA ARG A 285 9.40 17.84 7.09
C ARG A 285 9.27 16.58 7.96
N HIS A 286 10.21 15.65 7.84
CA HIS A 286 10.27 14.40 8.59
C HIS A 286 9.00 13.55 8.50
N HIS A 287 8.33 13.54 7.35
CA HIS A 287 7.03 12.85 7.19
C HIS A 287 7.12 11.34 7.45
N VAL A 288 8.23 10.69 7.04
CA VAL A 288 8.48 9.27 7.31
C VAL A 288 8.51 9.00 8.81
N TRP A 289 9.22 9.81 9.60
CA TRP A 289 9.30 9.65 11.05
C TRP A 289 7.97 9.91 11.76
N LYS A 290 7.22 10.92 11.31
CA LYS A 290 5.85 11.15 11.82
C LYS A 290 4.95 9.94 11.55
N ARG A 291 5.03 9.35 10.35
CA ARG A 291 4.27 8.14 9.97
C ARG A 291 4.70 6.93 10.80
N ILE A 292 6.00 6.73 11.01
CA ILE A 292 6.53 5.67 11.88
C ILE A 292 5.99 5.83 13.31
N GLY A 293 5.99 7.05 13.86
CA GLY A 293 5.44 7.32 15.20
C GLY A 293 3.95 6.97 15.31
N VAL A 294 3.13 7.40 14.35
CA VAL A 294 1.69 7.06 14.31
C VAL A 294 1.48 5.55 14.22
N LEU A 295 2.21 4.85 13.34
CA LEU A 295 2.08 3.39 13.19
C LEU A 295 2.62 2.62 14.41
N ALA A 296 3.67 3.10 15.06
CA ALA A 296 4.20 2.52 16.29
C ALA A 296 3.19 2.61 17.43
N LEU A 297 2.52 3.76 17.59
CA LEU A 297 1.45 3.95 18.59
C LEU A 297 0.21 3.11 18.27
N ALA A 298 -0.21 3.06 17.00
CA ALA A 298 -1.35 2.24 16.58
C ALA A 298 -1.08 0.75 16.82
N SER A 299 0.09 0.24 16.40
CA SER A 299 0.46 -1.16 16.61
C SER A 299 0.63 -1.51 18.09
N PHE A 300 1.11 -0.57 18.93
CA PHE A 300 1.12 -0.73 20.38
C PHE A 300 -0.30 -0.95 20.91
N GLY A 301 -1.23 -0.07 20.54
CA GLY A 301 -2.63 -0.17 20.97
C GLY A 301 -3.31 -1.45 20.50
N PHE A 302 -3.03 -1.90 19.27
CA PHE A 302 -3.57 -3.16 18.75
C PHE A 302 -2.99 -4.40 19.42
N LEU A 303 -1.68 -4.46 19.67
CA LEU A 303 -1.08 -5.59 20.39
C LEU A 303 -1.52 -5.63 21.85
N TRP A 304 -1.66 -4.47 22.50
CA TRP A 304 -2.24 -4.38 23.83
C TRP A 304 -3.70 -4.88 23.85
N LEU A 305 -4.51 -4.46 22.88
CA LEU A 305 -5.89 -4.95 22.73
C LEU A 305 -5.92 -6.47 22.52
N LEU A 306 -5.08 -7.01 21.63
CA LEU A 306 -4.97 -8.45 21.44
C LEU A 306 -4.52 -9.17 22.73
N GLY A 307 -3.62 -8.57 23.50
CA GLY A 307 -3.22 -9.03 24.83
C GLY A 307 -4.40 -9.23 25.78
N GLY A 308 -5.43 -8.38 25.70
CA GLY A 308 -6.67 -8.55 26.47
C GLY A 308 -7.67 -9.54 25.85
N LEU A 309 -7.69 -9.67 24.52
CA LEU A 309 -8.62 -10.55 23.80
C LEU A 309 -8.16 -12.01 23.75
N ILE A 310 -6.86 -12.29 23.88
CA ILE A 310 -6.30 -13.63 23.71
C ILE A 310 -6.87 -14.64 24.72
N ASP A 311 -7.24 -14.19 25.92
CA ASP A 311 -7.82 -15.03 26.97
C ASP A 311 -9.36 -15.02 26.96
N ALA A 312 -9.99 -14.27 26.05
CA ALA A 312 -11.44 -14.09 26.02
C ALA A 312 -12.13 -15.17 25.17
N PRO A 313 -12.87 -16.13 25.75
CA PRO A 313 -13.54 -17.20 25.00
C PRO A 313 -14.47 -16.69 23.89
N TRP A 314 -15.20 -15.62 24.20
CA TRP A 314 -16.17 -15.02 23.31
C TRP A 314 -15.55 -14.43 22.04
N PHE A 315 -14.27 -14.10 22.05
CA PHE A 315 -13.55 -13.58 20.88
C PHE A 315 -13.38 -14.68 19.82
N TYR A 316 -12.99 -15.88 20.24
CA TYR A 316 -12.81 -17.04 19.35
C TYR A 316 -14.17 -17.60 18.91
N GLU A 317 -15.01 -17.93 19.89
CA GLU A 317 -16.32 -18.56 19.63
C GLU A 317 -17.20 -17.62 18.81
N GLY A 318 -17.11 -16.31 19.05
CA GLY A 318 -17.89 -15.32 18.34
C GLY A 318 -17.50 -15.16 16.87
N LEU A 319 -16.29 -15.63 16.51
CA LEU A 319 -15.76 -15.69 15.14
C LEU A 319 -15.78 -17.13 14.58
N GLY A 320 -16.51 -18.06 15.21
CA GLY A 320 -16.68 -19.42 14.70
C GLY A 320 -15.52 -20.37 14.98
N MET A 321 -14.63 -20.04 15.93
CA MET A 321 -13.47 -20.86 16.27
C MET A 321 -13.60 -21.41 17.70
N THR A 322 -13.39 -22.73 17.85
CA THR A 322 -13.38 -23.40 19.16
C THR A 322 -11.96 -23.61 19.67
N SER A 323 -11.00 -23.78 18.76
CA SER A 323 -9.57 -23.84 19.08
C SER A 323 -9.06 -22.49 19.57
N ARG A 324 -8.26 -22.51 20.64
CA ARG A 324 -7.61 -21.33 21.21
C ARG A 324 -6.10 -21.47 21.13
N GLY A 325 -5.39 -20.35 21.17
CA GLY A 325 -3.94 -20.32 21.13
C GLY A 325 -3.40 -19.06 20.47
N THR A 326 -2.09 -18.86 20.56
CA THR A 326 -1.38 -17.67 20.06
C THR A 326 -1.61 -17.46 18.57
N ALA A 327 -1.45 -18.51 17.75
CA ALA A 327 -1.65 -18.45 16.31
C ALA A 327 -3.13 -18.18 15.94
N ALA A 328 -4.07 -18.85 16.61
CA ALA A 328 -5.50 -18.63 16.43
C ALA A 328 -5.89 -17.17 16.73
N ALA A 329 -5.41 -16.63 17.86
CA ALA A 329 -5.67 -15.26 18.27
C ALA A 329 -5.16 -14.25 17.24
N LEU A 330 -3.91 -14.40 16.80
CA LEU A 330 -3.30 -13.54 15.78
C LEU A 330 -4.10 -13.55 14.47
N VAL A 331 -4.48 -14.74 14.00
CA VAL A 331 -5.24 -14.87 12.75
C VAL A 331 -6.60 -14.20 12.89
N LEU A 332 -7.39 -14.55 13.90
CA LEU A 332 -8.70 -13.97 14.11
C LEU A 332 -8.64 -12.46 14.25
N PHE A 333 -7.64 -11.95 14.97
CA PHE A 333 -7.42 -10.52 15.15
C PHE A 333 -7.08 -9.84 13.83
N SER A 334 -6.19 -10.43 13.02
CA SER A 334 -5.83 -9.91 11.69
C SER A 334 -7.02 -9.86 10.72
N LEU A 335 -7.95 -10.82 10.81
CA LEU A 335 -9.18 -10.84 10.02
C LEU A 335 -10.23 -9.86 10.54
N ALA A 336 -10.34 -9.69 11.87
CA ALA A 336 -11.37 -8.87 12.50
C ALA A 336 -11.05 -7.37 12.50
N ILE A 337 -9.81 -6.96 12.76
CA ILE A 337 -9.46 -5.54 12.92
C ILE A 337 -9.77 -4.67 11.68
N PRO A 338 -9.49 -5.10 10.44
CA PRO A 338 -9.84 -4.31 9.25
C PRO A 338 -11.33 -3.99 9.15
N VAL A 339 -12.19 -4.88 9.66
CA VAL A 339 -13.66 -4.71 9.66
C VAL A 339 -14.09 -3.48 10.47
N PHE A 340 -13.43 -3.25 11.60
CA PHE A 340 -13.76 -2.16 12.53
C PHE A 340 -13.00 -0.85 12.24
N THR A 341 -11.86 -0.94 11.54
CA THR A 341 -10.96 0.22 11.34
C THR A 341 -11.18 0.98 10.04
N PHE A 342 -11.85 0.39 9.03
CA PHE A 342 -12.13 1.06 7.77
C PHE A 342 -12.81 2.44 7.91
N PRO A 343 -13.78 2.66 8.83
CA PRO A 343 -14.38 3.99 9.04
C PRO A 343 -13.38 5.07 9.47
N LEU A 344 -12.21 4.69 10.00
CA LEU A 344 -11.14 5.61 10.40
C LEU A 344 -10.19 5.96 9.23
N ALA A 345 -10.33 5.31 8.08
CA ALA A 345 -9.48 5.56 6.90
C ALA A 345 -9.40 7.04 6.49
N PRO A 346 -10.49 7.84 6.52
CA PRO A 346 -10.43 9.27 6.21
C PRO A 346 -9.41 10.08 7.04
N LEU A 347 -9.21 9.70 8.31
CA LEU A 347 -8.26 10.38 9.20
C LEU A 347 -6.82 10.15 8.72
N MET A 348 -6.50 8.92 8.34
CA MET A 348 -5.18 8.56 7.82
C MET A 348 -4.94 9.19 6.45
N SER A 349 -5.93 9.18 5.57
CA SER A 349 -5.85 9.79 4.25
C SER A 349 -5.72 11.33 4.35
N ALA A 350 -6.44 11.98 5.27
CA ALA A 350 -6.28 13.41 5.54
C ALA A 350 -4.88 13.78 6.06
N PHE A 351 -4.32 12.97 6.97
CA PHE A 351 -2.96 13.14 7.46
C PHE A 351 -1.93 13.00 6.34
N SER A 352 -2.12 12.03 5.43
CA SER A 352 -1.26 11.87 4.25
C SER A 352 -1.38 13.07 3.29
N ARG A 353 -2.59 13.51 2.96
CA ARG A 353 -2.82 14.66 2.06
C ARG A 353 -2.19 15.95 2.58
N ARG A 354 -2.19 16.16 3.90
CA ARG A 354 -1.47 17.30 4.51
C ARG A 354 0.03 17.27 4.19
N HIS A 355 0.66 16.10 4.29
CA HIS A 355 2.08 15.94 3.98
C HIS A 355 2.39 16.22 2.49
N GLU A 356 1.46 15.91 1.59
CA GLU A 356 1.59 16.25 0.17
C GLU A 356 1.59 17.77 -0.06
N TYR A 357 0.65 18.51 0.55
CA TYR A 357 0.63 19.97 0.45
C TYR A 357 1.89 20.62 1.04
N GLU A 358 2.39 20.09 2.16
CA GLU A 358 3.64 20.56 2.76
C GLU A 358 4.86 20.35 1.84
N ALA A 359 4.87 19.23 1.10
CA ALA A 359 5.92 18.91 0.13
C ALA A 359 5.80 19.72 -1.17
N ASP A 360 4.59 19.90 -1.70
CA ASP A 360 4.32 20.77 -2.84
C ASP A 360 4.77 22.21 -2.58
N ALA A 361 4.42 22.77 -1.42
CA ALA A 361 4.86 24.10 -1.03
C ALA A 361 6.39 24.19 -0.87
N TYR A 362 7.04 23.11 -0.44
CA TYR A 362 8.50 23.05 -0.38
C TYR A 362 9.13 23.03 -1.77
N ALA A 363 8.61 22.19 -2.67
CA ALA A 363 9.06 22.09 -4.06
C ALA A 363 8.92 23.42 -4.81
N ALA A 364 7.76 24.08 -4.67
CA ALA A 364 7.50 25.37 -5.29
C ALA A 364 8.57 26.41 -4.96
N ARG A 365 9.05 26.44 -3.70
CA ARG A 365 10.12 27.34 -3.26
C ARG A 365 11.51 26.96 -3.77
N GLN A 366 11.75 25.68 -4.07
CA GLN A 366 13.09 25.17 -4.42
C GLN A 366 13.31 25.01 -5.92
N ALA A 367 12.27 24.69 -6.69
CA ALA A 367 12.34 24.36 -8.11
C ALA A 367 11.27 25.07 -8.96
N GLY A 368 10.43 25.92 -8.35
CA GLY A 368 9.36 26.65 -9.05
C GLY A 368 8.05 25.88 -9.12
N ALA A 369 6.93 26.58 -8.89
CA ALA A 369 5.60 25.99 -8.94
C ALA A 369 5.20 25.54 -10.36
N GLY A 370 5.61 26.29 -11.39
CA GLY A 370 5.29 25.99 -12.79
C GLY A 370 5.80 24.64 -13.27
N ASP A 371 7.06 24.31 -12.98
CA ASP A 371 7.67 23.03 -13.36
C ASP A 371 7.02 21.85 -12.64
N LEU A 372 6.62 22.03 -11.36
CA LEU A 372 5.88 21.00 -10.63
C LEU A 372 4.47 20.81 -11.20
N VAL A 373 3.77 21.88 -11.55
CA VAL A 373 2.44 21.79 -12.19
C VAL A 373 2.56 21.06 -13.53
N ALA A 374 3.54 21.40 -14.37
CA ALA A 374 3.79 20.73 -15.64
C ALA A 374 4.09 19.23 -15.44
N ALA A 375 4.94 18.90 -14.46
CA ALA A 375 5.23 17.51 -14.11
C ALA A 375 3.98 16.74 -13.66
N LEU A 376 3.16 17.32 -12.79
CA LEU A 376 1.92 16.71 -12.30
C LEU A 376 0.95 16.44 -13.45
N VAL A 377 0.73 17.42 -14.34
CA VAL A 377 -0.16 17.25 -15.50
C VAL A 377 0.31 16.09 -16.37
N LYS A 378 1.61 16.00 -16.68
CA LYS A 378 2.18 14.89 -17.46
C LYS A 378 2.02 13.56 -16.74
N LEU A 379 2.35 13.49 -15.45
CA LEU A 379 2.22 12.25 -14.66
C LEU A 379 0.77 11.76 -14.59
N TYR A 380 -0.21 12.65 -14.40
CA TYR A 380 -1.63 12.27 -14.37
C TYR A 380 -2.10 11.76 -15.74
N ARG A 381 -1.71 12.45 -16.82
CA ARG A 381 -2.00 12.00 -18.19
C ARG A 381 -1.38 10.64 -18.48
N ASP A 382 -0.09 10.48 -18.19
CA ASP A 382 0.71 9.33 -18.60
C ASP A 382 0.44 8.09 -17.74
N ASN A 383 -0.10 8.26 -16.53
CA ASN A 383 -0.59 7.18 -15.67
C ASN A 383 -2.12 6.97 -15.80
N ALA A 384 -2.79 7.68 -16.72
CA ALA A 384 -4.24 7.69 -16.89
C ALA A 384 -5.02 7.85 -15.58
N ALA A 385 -4.51 8.68 -14.66
CA ALA A 385 -5.16 8.95 -13.38
C ALA A 385 -6.38 9.85 -13.59
N THR A 386 -7.49 9.58 -12.89
CA THR A 386 -8.70 10.38 -13.01
C THR A 386 -8.46 11.83 -12.57
N LEU A 387 -8.93 12.77 -13.40
CA LEU A 387 -8.95 14.21 -13.09
C LEU A 387 -10.20 14.63 -12.31
N THR A 388 -11.19 13.75 -12.23
CA THR A 388 -12.51 13.99 -11.61
C THR A 388 -12.84 12.89 -10.60
N PRO A 389 -12.01 12.66 -9.58
CA PRO A 389 -12.37 11.70 -8.53
C PRO A 389 -13.58 12.20 -7.73
N ASP A 390 -14.51 11.30 -7.39
CA ASP A 390 -15.59 11.65 -6.46
C ASP A 390 -15.00 12.15 -5.12
N PRO A 391 -15.40 13.33 -4.61
CA PRO A 391 -14.80 13.91 -3.41
C PRO A 391 -14.92 13.04 -2.16
N LEU A 392 -16.04 12.33 -1.99
CA LEU A 392 -16.25 11.48 -0.82
C LEU A 392 -15.43 10.19 -0.91
N TYR A 393 -15.39 9.57 -2.09
CA TYR A 393 -14.48 8.45 -2.36
C TYR A 393 -13.02 8.85 -2.09
N SER A 394 -12.59 10.00 -2.64
CA SER A 394 -11.25 10.54 -2.48
C SER A 394 -10.89 10.77 -1.00
N THR A 395 -11.85 11.22 -0.20
CA THR A 395 -11.66 11.43 1.23
C THR A 395 -11.23 10.15 1.96
N PHE A 396 -11.82 9.00 1.61
CA PHE A 396 -11.49 7.69 2.18
C PHE A 396 -10.20 7.10 1.60
N TYR A 397 -10.06 7.08 0.27
CA TYR A 397 -9.06 6.24 -0.40
C TYR A 397 -7.80 6.98 -0.84
N ASP A 398 -7.89 8.27 -1.19
CA ASP A 398 -6.78 8.96 -1.81
C ASP A 398 -5.82 9.51 -0.74
N SER A 399 -4.62 8.95 -0.71
CA SER A 399 -3.49 9.41 0.11
C SER A 399 -2.84 10.68 -0.45
N HIS A 400 -3.04 10.95 -1.74
CA HIS A 400 -2.65 12.19 -2.42
C HIS A 400 -3.89 13.05 -2.72
N PRO A 401 -3.83 14.38 -2.58
CA PRO A 401 -4.92 15.23 -3.01
C PRO A 401 -5.14 15.12 -4.52
N PRO A 402 -6.38 15.31 -5.03
CA PRO A 402 -6.65 15.37 -6.46
C PRO A 402 -5.77 16.39 -7.17
N ALA A 403 -5.37 16.11 -8.42
CA ALA A 403 -4.50 17.00 -9.21
C ALA A 403 -4.99 18.45 -9.24
N ALA A 404 -6.30 18.64 -9.46
CA ALA A 404 -6.92 19.96 -9.49
C ALA A 404 -6.67 20.74 -8.19
N ALA A 405 -6.77 20.07 -7.04
CA ALA A 405 -6.54 20.70 -5.73
C ALA A 405 -5.07 21.05 -5.51
N ARG A 406 -4.14 20.17 -5.93
CA ARG A 406 -2.69 20.43 -5.84
C ARG A 406 -2.28 21.62 -6.73
N ILE A 407 -2.75 21.62 -7.98
CA ILE A 407 -2.45 22.69 -8.95
C ILE A 407 -3.06 24.02 -8.49
N ALA A 408 -4.31 24.02 -7.99
CA ALA A 408 -4.92 25.22 -7.44
C ALA A 408 -4.08 25.79 -6.29
N GLN A 409 -3.63 24.95 -5.36
CA GLN A 409 -2.76 25.38 -4.26
C GLN A 409 -1.41 25.92 -4.75
N LEU A 410 -0.77 25.24 -5.71
CA LEU A 410 0.52 25.65 -6.27
C LEU A 410 0.46 27.00 -7.00
N LYS A 411 -0.68 27.35 -7.60
CA LYS A 411 -0.89 28.65 -8.24
C LYS A 411 -1.03 29.82 -7.25
N THR A 412 -1.14 29.54 -5.95
CA THR A 412 -1.22 30.57 -4.90
C THR A 412 0.11 30.87 -4.21
N VAL A 413 1.15 30.08 -4.49
CA VAL A 413 2.50 30.20 -3.95
C VAL A 413 3.38 30.88 -4.98
#